data_AF-A0A916JCB7-F1
#
_entry.id   AF-A0A916JCB7-F1
#
_cell.length_a   1.000
_cell.length_b   1.000
_cell.length_c   1.000
_cell.angle_alpha   90.00
_cell.angle_beta   90.00
_cell.angle_gamma   90.00
#
_symmetry.space_group_name_H-M   'P 1'
#
loop_
_entity.id
_entity.type
_entity.pdbx_description
1 polymer ?
#
loop_
_entity_poly.entity_id
_entity_poly.type
_entity_poly.pdbx_seq_one_letter_code
_entity_poly.pdbx_strand_id
1 'polypeptide(L)'
;MNKSPINYLLTAVAGAVLWVVFAILLASYFSENPSLAEKYPEDLASELRLIFGLGALLSVLFAGYWFYYGSQEKVAGELPAAKTTWRAMFFSQILIAVVLTFVIIFLNTDEGIESQWFGIYFAVLCVLTFVLFWVTTFLFSPRTVKYIPFGK
;
A
#
# COMPACT_ATOMS: atom_id res chain seq x y z
N MET A 1 2.34 -28.52 -1.71
CA MET A 1 3.33 -27.44 -1.45
C MET A 1 3.24 -26.36 -2.52
N ASN A 2 2.53 -25.25 -2.31
CA ASN A 2 2.81 -24.01 -3.03
C ASN A 2 3.79 -23.20 -2.16
N LYS A 3 5.03 -23.69 -2.02
CA LYS A 3 6.16 -22.87 -1.53
C LYS A 3 6.66 -22.00 -2.68
N SER A 4 5.76 -21.41 -3.47
CA SER A 4 6.16 -20.84 -4.75
C SER A 4 6.70 -19.43 -4.53
N PRO A 5 8.02 -19.18 -4.69
CA PRO A 5 8.60 -17.84 -4.62
C PRO A 5 7.95 -16.87 -5.62
N ILE A 6 7.21 -17.41 -6.61
CA ILE A 6 6.41 -16.68 -7.59
C ILE A 6 5.41 -15.72 -6.91
N ASN A 7 4.78 -16.10 -5.79
CA ASN A 7 3.78 -15.23 -5.16
C ASN A 7 4.41 -13.95 -4.60
N TYR A 8 5.61 -14.07 -4.01
CA TYR A 8 6.39 -12.93 -3.53
C TYR A 8 6.80 -12.02 -4.68
N LEU A 9 7.31 -12.62 -5.76
CA LEU A 9 7.74 -11.90 -6.95
C LEU A 9 6.57 -11.17 -7.62
N LEU A 10 5.42 -11.82 -7.81
CA LEU A 10 4.23 -11.22 -8.41
C LEU A 10 3.69 -10.06 -7.57
N THR A 11 3.68 -10.18 -6.24
CA THR A 11 3.30 -9.09 -5.34
C THR A 11 4.26 -7.90 -5.45
N ALA A 12 5.57 -8.16 -5.49
CA ALA A 12 6.57 -7.11 -5.68
C ALA A 12 6.41 -6.41 -7.04
N VAL A 13 6.17 -7.17 -8.12
CA VAL A 13 5.89 -6.63 -9.45
C VAL A 13 4.61 -5.79 -9.45
N ALA A 14 3.53 -6.27 -8.84
CA ALA A 14 2.28 -5.51 -8.74
C ALA A 14 2.46 -4.18 -8.00
N GLY A 15 3.18 -4.19 -6.87
CA GLY A 15 3.50 -2.98 -6.11
C GLY A 15 4.38 -2.02 -6.91
N ALA A 16 5.40 -2.52 -7.59
CA ALA A 16 6.28 -1.71 -8.43
C ALA A 16 5.53 -1.08 -9.61
N VAL A 17 4.67 -1.84 -10.29
CA VAL A 17 3.86 -1.33 -11.42
C VAL A 17 2.91 -0.24 -10.96
N LEU A 18 2.18 -0.46 -9.86
CA LEU A 18 1.28 0.57 -9.33
C LEU A 18 2.06 1.82 -8.89
N TRP A 19 3.20 1.64 -8.21
CA TRP A 19 4.04 2.76 -7.84
C TRP A 19 4.52 3.54 -9.07
N VAL A 20 5.01 2.89 -10.12
CA VAL A 20 5.41 3.56 -11.37
C VAL A 20 4.25 4.36 -11.98
N VAL A 21 3.04 3.80 -12.02
CA VAL A 21 1.87 4.50 -12.55
C VAL A 21 1.59 5.78 -11.77
N PHE A 22 1.52 5.71 -10.44
CA PHE A 22 1.13 6.86 -9.62
C PHE A 22 2.27 7.84 -9.34
N ALA A 23 3.51 7.37 -9.22
CA ALA A 23 4.68 8.15 -8.84
C ALA A 23 5.48 8.67 -10.04
N ILE A 24 5.36 8.06 -11.22
CA ILE A 24 6.07 8.50 -12.42
C ILE A 24 5.09 9.06 -13.43
N LEU A 25 4.09 8.28 -13.86
CA LEU A 25 3.20 8.68 -14.96
C LEU A 25 2.21 9.78 -14.53
N LEU A 26 1.66 9.67 -13.32
CA LEU A 26 0.68 10.64 -12.80
C LEU A 26 1.29 11.73 -11.91
N ALA A 27 2.60 11.70 -11.65
CA ALA A 27 3.24 12.67 -10.77
C ALA A 27 3.10 14.11 -11.29
N SER A 28 3.35 14.35 -12.59
CA SER A 28 3.18 15.69 -13.18
C SER A 28 1.75 16.21 -13.02
N TYR A 29 0.74 15.36 -13.21
CA TYR A 29 -0.65 15.73 -12.97
C TYR A 29 -0.89 16.11 -11.51
N PHE A 30 -0.31 15.37 -10.56
CA PHE A 30 -0.46 15.66 -9.14
C PHE A 30 0.34 16.87 -8.66
N SER A 31 1.40 17.28 -9.35
CA SER A 31 2.24 18.40 -8.93
C SER A 31 1.95 19.72 -9.65
N GLU A 32 1.46 19.70 -10.89
CA GLU A 32 1.27 20.90 -11.71
C GLU A 32 -0.12 21.52 -11.59
N ASN A 33 -1.12 20.75 -11.13
CA ASN A 33 -2.48 21.23 -10.95
C ASN A 33 -2.78 21.88 -9.57
N PRO A 34 -2.19 21.47 -8.43
CA PRO A 34 -2.36 22.24 -7.20
C PRO A 34 -1.63 23.58 -7.31
N SER A 35 -2.27 24.66 -6.83
CA SER A 35 -1.59 25.94 -6.64
C SER A 35 -0.60 25.79 -5.48
N LEU A 36 0.68 26.08 -5.74
CA LEU A 36 1.75 26.07 -4.74
C LEU A 36 2.18 27.51 -4.46
N ALA A 37 2.46 27.83 -3.21
CA ALA A 37 2.83 29.19 -2.79
C ALA A 37 4.32 29.46 -3.03
N GLU A 38 5.18 28.54 -2.61
CA GLU A 38 6.63 28.72 -2.61
C GLU A 38 7.38 27.56 -3.29
N LYS A 39 6.85 26.34 -3.17
CA LYS A 39 7.48 25.12 -3.67
C LYS A 39 7.32 24.96 -5.18
N TYR A 40 8.38 24.47 -5.84
CA TYR A 40 8.31 24.08 -7.25
C TYR A 40 7.55 22.75 -7.41
N PRO A 41 6.82 22.54 -8.52
CA PRO A 41 6.12 21.28 -8.78
C PRO A 41 7.04 20.04 -8.69
N GLU A 42 8.31 20.18 -9.07
CA GLU A 42 9.31 19.11 -9.05
C GLU A 42 9.63 18.60 -7.62
N ASP A 43 9.62 19.51 -6.64
CA ASP A 43 9.86 19.17 -5.24
C ASP A 43 8.67 18.40 -4.67
N LEU A 44 7.44 18.86 -4.95
CA LEU A 44 6.23 18.15 -4.57
C LEU A 44 6.16 16.77 -5.23
N ALA A 45 6.48 16.68 -6.52
CA ALA A 45 6.53 15.41 -7.24
C ALA A 45 7.53 14.42 -6.60
N SER A 46 8.67 14.93 -6.14
CA SER A 46 9.70 14.12 -5.47
C SER A 46 9.25 13.62 -4.09
N GLU A 47 8.58 14.47 -3.30
CA GLU A 47 7.95 14.07 -2.04
C GLU A 47 6.89 13.00 -2.23
N LEU A 48 5.97 13.21 -3.19
CA LEU A 48 4.91 12.25 -3.51
C LEU A 48 5.49 10.92 -3.98
N ARG A 49 6.53 10.92 -4.83
CA ARG A 49 7.23 9.70 -5.27
C ARG A 49 7.74 8.87 -4.10
N LEU A 50 8.38 9.53 -3.15
CA LEU A 50 8.95 8.89 -1.98
C LEU A 50 7.85 8.34 -1.07
N ILE A 51 6.84 9.14 -0.76
CA ILE A 51 5.75 8.75 0.14
C ILE A 51 4.89 7.63 -0.47
N PHE A 52 4.54 7.73 -1.75
CA PHE A 52 3.84 6.66 -2.47
C PHE A 52 4.70 5.39 -2.57
N GLY A 53 6.01 5.54 -2.76
CA GLY A 53 6.96 4.42 -2.78
C GLY A 53 7.04 3.70 -1.44
N LEU A 54 7.09 4.44 -0.33
CA LEU A 54 7.04 3.88 1.01
C LEU A 54 5.72 3.13 1.27
N GLY A 55 4.59 3.69 0.86
CA GLY A 55 3.28 3.02 0.97
C GLY A 55 3.25 1.68 0.22
N ALA A 56 3.67 1.68 -1.04
CA ALA A 56 3.74 0.47 -1.86
C ALA A 56 4.71 -0.58 -1.28
N LEU A 57 5.90 -0.14 -0.85
CA LEU A 57 6.91 -1.02 -0.27
C LEU A 57 6.40 -1.68 1.02
N LEU A 58 5.82 -0.92 1.94
CA LEU A 58 5.27 -1.45 3.19
C LEU A 58 4.14 -2.45 2.92
N SER A 59 3.28 -2.20 1.94
CA SER A 59 2.22 -3.13 1.54
C SER A 59 2.80 -4.45 1.01
N VAL A 60 3.80 -4.39 0.13
CA VAL A 60 4.50 -5.57 -0.40
C VAL A 60 5.17 -6.36 0.72
N LEU A 61 5.83 -5.70 1.67
CA LEU A 61 6.47 -6.35 2.81
C LEU A 61 5.45 -7.05 3.71
N PHE A 62 4.31 -6.41 3.98
CA PHE A 62 3.22 -7.02 4.74
C PHE A 62 2.65 -8.24 4.00
N ALA A 63 2.37 -8.13 2.70
CA ALA A 63 1.90 -9.26 1.92
C ALA A 63 2.91 -10.42 1.90
N GLY A 64 4.21 -10.11 1.79
CA GLY A 64 5.30 -11.09 1.90
C GLY A 64 5.33 -11.78 3.27
N TYR A 65 5.21 -11.02 4.36
CA TYR A 65 5.10 -11.58 5.70
C TYR A 65 3.86 -12.49 5.84
N TRP A 66 2.72 -12.08 5.29
CA TRP A 66 1.50 -12.90 5.29
C TRP A 66 1.70 -14.22 4.55
N PHE A 67 2.36 -14.22 3.38
CA PHE A 67 2.67 -15.45 2.65
C PHE A 67 3.57 -16.38 3.45
N TYR A 68 4.56 -15.81 4.15
CA TYR A 68 5.45 -16.58 5.01
C TYR A 68 4.68 -17.19 6.18
N TYR A 69 3.94 -16.37 6.92
CA TYR A 69 3.11 -16.80 8.05
C TYR A 69 2.09 -17.87 7.64
N GLY A 70 1.31 -17.62 6.59
CA GLY A 70 0.27 -18.50 6.09
C GLY A 70 0.77 -19.83 5.49
N SER A 71 2.08 -19.96 5.22
CA SER A 71 2.68 -21.20 4.74
C SER A 71 3.10 -22.18 5.84
N GLN A 72 3.08 -21.75 7.11
CA GLN A 72 3.51 -22.58 8.24
C GLN A 72 2.44 -23.63 8.60
N GLU A 73 2.87 -24.84 8.90
CA GLU A 73 1.96 -25.97 9.20
C GLU A 73 1.09 -25.71 10.43
N LYS A 74 1.64 -25.07 11.47
CA LYS A 74 0.91 -24.68 12.69
C LYS A 74 -0.31 -23.80 12.41
N VAL A 75 -0.27 -22.99 11.34
CA VAL A 75 -1.34 -22.07 10.97
C VAL A 75 -2.53 -22.81 10.36
N ALA A 76 -2.33 -24.01 9.81
CA ALA A 76 -3.42 -24.87 9.35
C ALA A 76 -4.33 -25.34 10.48
N GLY A 77 -3.78 -25.51 11.69
CA GLY A 77 -4.52 -25.92 12.88
C GLY A 77 -5.27 -24.78 13.57
N GLU A 78 -4.90 -23.52 13.30
CA GLU A 78 -5.39 -22.34 14.02
C GLU A 78 -5.90 -21.23 13.08
N LEU A 79 -6.80 -21.58 12.16
CA LEU A 79 -7.41 -20.63 11.22
C LEU A 79 -8.04 -19.37 11.89
N PRO A 80 -8.67 -19.45 13.07
CA PRO A 80 -9.18 -18.26 13.74
C PRO A 80 -8.08 -17.25 14.12
N ALA A 81 -6.93 -17.73 14.60
CA ALA A 81 -5.80 -16.86 14.93
C ALA A 81 -5.23 -16.20 13.67
N ALA A 82 -5.10 -16.98 12.59
CA ALA A 82 -4.65 -16.49 11.29
C ALA A 82 -5.56 -15.39 10.73
N LYS A 83 -6.88 -15.51 10.92
CA LYS A 83 -7.86 -14.50 10.53
C LYS A 83 -7.69 -13.20 11.30
N THR A 84 -7.41 -13.28 12.60
CA THR A 84 -7.11 -12.12 13.43
C THR A 84 -5.82 -11.44 13.00
N THR A 85 -4.76 -12.21 12.70
CA THR A 85 -3.50 -11.67 12.19
C THR A 85 -3.69 -10.95 10.85
N TRP A 86 -4.40 -11.57 9.90
CA TRP A 86 -4.67 -10.93 8.61
C TRP A 86 -5.46 -9.63 8.78
N ARG A 87 -6.49 -9.61 9.63
CA ARG A 87 -7.28 -8.40 9.92
C ARG A 87 -6.41 -7.31 10.54
N ALA A 88 -5.58 -7.66 11.53
CA ALA A 88 -4.67 -6.71 12.15
C ALA A 88 -3.74 -6.08 11.10
N MET A 89 -3.14 -6.90 10.23
CA MET A 89 -2.30 -6.43 9.14
C MET A 89 -3.05 -5.52 8.15
N PHE A 90 -4.27 -5.89 7.77
CA PHE A 90 -5.12 -5.08 6.89
C PHE A 90 -5.44 -3.71 7.51
N PHE A 91 -5.83 -3.66 8.79
CA PHE A 91 -6.10 -2.41 9.49
C PHE A 91 -4.83 -1.58 9.71
N SER A 92 -3.67 -2.22 9.92
CA SER A 92 -2.38 -1.51 9.94
C SER A 92 -2.09 -0.81 8.61
N GLN A 93 -2.44 -1.41 7.48
CA GLN A 93 -2.27 -0.76 6.16
C GLN A 93 -3.18 0.46 5.99
N ILE A 94 -4.40 0.42 6.51
CA ILE A 94 -5.29 1.61 6.54
C ILE A 94 -4.66 2.71 7.39
N LEU A 95 -4.15 2.37 8.59
CA LEU A 95 -3.49 3.32 9.46
C LEU A 95 -2.24 3.92 8.79
N ILE A 96 -1.45 3.11 8.08
CA ILE A 96 -0.29 3.58 7.31
C ILE A 96 -0.72 4.61 6.25
N ALA A 97 -1.79 4.36 5.48
CA ALA A 97 -2.28 5.34 4.50
C ALA A 97 -2.66 6.68 5.15
N VAL A 98 -3.35 6.63 6.30
CA VAL A 98 -3.73 7.82 7.05
C VAL A 98 -2.48 8.57 7.54
N VAL A 99 -1.52 7.87 8.16
CA VAL A 99 -0.27 8.48 8.65
C VAL A 99 0.52 9.11 7.50
N LEU A 100 0.70 8.41 6.38
CA LEU A 100 1.42 8.94 5.22
C LEU A 100 0.71 10.17 4.63
N THR A 101 -0.62 10.21 4.65
CA THR A 101 -1.38 11.40 4.23
C THR A 101 -1.13 12.58 5.17
N PHE A 102 -1.15 12.35 6.49
CA PHE A 102 -0.80 13.40 7.46
C PHE A 102 0.64 13.90 7.29
N VAL A 103 1.58 13.02 6.93
CA VAL A 103 2.95 13.43 6.59
C VAL A 103 2.95 14.37 5.38
N ILE A 104 2.20 14.06 4.31
CA ILE A 104 2.08 14.96 3.13
C ILE A 104 1.51 16.32 3.55
N ILE A 105 0.44 16.33 4.36
CA ILE A 105 -0.18 17.56 4.87
C ILE A 105 0.84 18.40 5.66
N PHE A 106 1.55 17.78 6.59
CA PHE A 106 2.51 18.48 7.45
C PHE A 106 3.69 19.05 6.65
N LEU A 107 4.21 18.31 5.66
CA LEU A 107 5.29 18.77 4.79
C LEU A 107 4.87 19.89 3.81
N ASN A 108 3.57 20.12 3.64
CA ASN A 108 3.03 21.07 2.66
C ASN A 108 1.97 21.99 3.27
N THR A 109 2.03 22.24 4.59
CA THR A 109 1.05 23.09 5.28
C THR A 109 1.16 24.55 4.83
N ASP A 110 2.36 25.02 4.52
CA ASP A 110 2.62 26.41 4.13
C ASP A 110 2.36 26.66 2.62
N GLU A 111 2.15 25.60 1.83
CA GLU A 111 1.99 25.70 0.36
C GLU A 111 0.57 26.09 -0.08
N GLY A 112 -0.41 26.11 0.82
CA GLY A 112 -1.78 26.48 0.49
C GLY A 112 -2.52 25.48 -0.41
N ILE A 113 -2.06 24.22 -0.47
CA ILE A 113 -2.69 23.16 -1.28
C ILE A 113 -4.15 22.97 -0.87
N GLU A 114 -5.06 22.98 -1.84
CA GLU A 114 -6.48 22.79 -1.59
C GLU A 114 -6.79 21.39 -1.02
N SER A 115 -7.79 21.31 -0.13
CA SER A 115 -8.17 20.08 0.56
C SER A 115 -8.52 18.91 -0.37
N GLN A 116 -9.02 19.21 -1.58
CA GLN A 116 -9.32 18.20 -2.59
C GLN A 116 -8.08 17.40 -3.03
N TRP A 117 -6.91 18.03 -3.13
CA TRP A 117 -5.67 17.36 -3.53
C TRP A 117 -5.19 16.38 -2.47
N PHE A 118 -5.29 16.74 -1.19
CA PHE A 118 -5.01 15.80 -0.10
C PHE A 118 -5.96 14.59 -0.11
N GLY A 119 -7.22 14.79 -0.50
CA GLY A 119 -8.17 13.70 -0.74
C GLY A 119 -7.73 12.75 -1.86
N ILE A 120 -7.20 13.30 -2.96
CA ILE A 120 -6.65 12.53 -4.08
C ILE A 120 -5.40 11.75 -3.63
N TYR A 121 -4.48 12.39 -2.91
CA TYR A 121 -3.28 11.72 -2.38
C TYR A 121 -3.63 10.58 -1.43
N PHE A 122 -4.63 10.79 -0.57
CA PHE A 122 -5.15 9.73 0.28
C PHE A 122 -5.73 8.58 -0.54
N ALA A 123 -6.51 8.86 -1.59
CA ALA A 123 -7.06 7.82 -2.47
C ALA A 123 -5.96 7.00 -3.17
N VAL A 124 -4.89 7.65 -3.62
CA VAL A 124 -3.70 6.97 -4.18
C VAL A 124 -3.02 6.11 -3.12
N LEU A 125 -2.82 6.63 -1.91
CA LEU A 125 -2.26 5.86 -0.80
C LEU A 125 -3.14 4.67 -0.40
N CYS A 126 -4.47 4.79 -0.47
CA CYS A 126 -5.39 3.67 -0.27
C CYS A 126 -5.09 2.53 -1.26
N VAL A 127 -4.92 2.87 -2.54
CA VAL A 127 -4.60 1.93 -3.61
C VAL A 127 -3.25 1.24 -3.33
N LEU A 128 -2.22 2.02 -2.98
CA LEU A 128 -0.85 1.53 -2.77
C LEU A 128 -0.64 0.79 -1.45
N THR A 129 -1.55 0.90 -0.48
CA THR A 129 -1.42 0.27 0.83
C THR A 129 -2.40 -0.90 0.97
N PHE A 130 -3.57 -0.67 1.58
CA PHE A 130 -4.49 -1.73 1.97
C PHE A 130 -5.22 -2.36 0.79
N VAL A 131 -5.48 -1.65 -0.32
CA VAL A 131 -6.06 -2.26 -1.52
C VAL A 131 -5.04 -3.20 -2.16
N LEU A 132 -3.80 -2.75 -2.39
CA LEU A 132 -2.72 -3.62 -2.88
C LEU A 132 -2.52 -4.83 -1.98
N PHE A 133 -2.46 -4.64 -0.66
CA PHE A 133 -2.34 -5.74 0.31
C PHE A 133 -3.52 -6.70 0.20
N TRP A 134 -4.75 -6.19 0.16
CA TRP A 134 -5.95 -7.01 0.05
C TRP A 134 -5.96 -7.82 -1.25
N VAL A 135 -5.72 -7.18 -2.39
CA VAL A 135 -5.69 -7.85 -3.71
C VAL A 135 -4.60 -8.92 -3.76
N THR A 136 -3.40 -8.62 -3.30
CA THR A 136 -2.27 -9.56 -3.36
C THR A 136 -2.45 -10.72 -2.40
N THR A 137 -2.93 -10.48 -1.18
CA THR A 137 -3.27 -11.56 -0.26
C THR A 137 -4.48 -12.35 -0.73
N PHE A 138 -5.47 -11.75 -1.37
CA PHE A 138 -6.60 -12.45 -1.97
C PHE A 138 -6.18 -13.39 -3.10
N LEU A 139 -5.37 -12.91 -4.05
CA LEU A 139 -4.98 -13.67 -5.24
C LEU A 139 -3.90 -14.72 -4.96
N PHE A 140 -2.92 -14.38 -4.10
CA PHE A 140 -1.68 -15.14 -3.98
C PHE A 140 -1.47 -15.78 -2.60
N SER A 141 -2.49 -15.79 -1.73
CA SER A 141 -2.39 -16.48 -0.43
C SER A 141 -2.04 -17.96 -0.57
N PRO A 142 -1.24 -18.51 0.36
CA PRO A 142 -1.00 -19.94 0.47
C PRO A 142 -2.31 -20.72 0.63
N ARG A 143 -2.35 -21.97 0.14
CA ARG A 143 -3.55 -22.82 0.16
C ARG A 143 -4.17 -22.95 1.55
N THR A 144 -3.34 -23.03 2.58
CA THR A 144 -3.72 -23.15 3.99
C THR A 144 -4.62 -22.01 4.47
N VAL A 145 -4.39 -20.79 3.96
CA VAL A 145 -5.07 -19.57 4.40
C VAL A 145 -5.79 -18.86 3.25
N LYS A 146 -5.97 -19.52 2.10
CA LYS A 146 -6.50 -18.94 0.86
C LYS A 146 -7.87 -18.27 1.05
N TYR A 147 -8.69 -18.80 1.95
CA TYR A 147 -10.06 -18.32 2.17
C TYR A 147 -10.17 -17.24 3.25
N ILE A 148 -9.11 -16.97 4.00
CA ILE A 148 -9.13 -15.96 5.07
C ILE A 148 -9.44 -14.56 4.53
N PRO A 149 -8.82 -14.09 3.42
CA PRO A 149 -9.18 -12.81 2.82
C PRO A 149 -10.63 -12.73 2.31
N PHE A 150 -11.29 -13.87 2.06
CA PHE A 150 -12.70 -13.96 1.64
C PHE A 150 -13.67 -13.85 2.82
N GLY A 151 -13.18 -13.78 4.06
CA GLY A 151 -14.02 -13.71 5.25
C GLY A 151 -14.62 -15.05 5.69
N LYS A 152 -14.32 -16.15 5.00
CA LYS A 152 -14.62 -17.52 5.43
C LYS A 152 -13.51 -17.98 6.37
#